data_AF-A0AB36CRW0-F1
#
_entry.id   AF-A0AB36CRW0-F1
#
_cell.length_a   1.000
_cell.length_b   1.000
_cell.length_c   1.000
_cell.angle_alpha   90.00
_cell.angle_beta   90.00
_cell.angle_gamma   90.00
#
_symmetry.space_group_name_H-M   'P 1'
#
loop_
_entity.id
_entity.type
_entity.pdbx_description
1 polymer ?
#
loop_
_entity_poly.entity_id
_entity_poly.type
_entity_poly.pdbx_seq_one_letter_code
_entity_poly.pdbx_strand_id
1 'polypeptide(L)' 'MNELTIGMQEAAPASSLQSLLRKTHSQKIGRNEPCPCQSGKKFKKCCMP' A
#
# COMPACT_ATOMS: atom_id res chain seq x y z
N MET A 1 -32.68 13.94 -20.47
CA MET A 1 -32.22 14.61 -19.22
C MET A 1 -33.22 14.25 -18.14
N ASN A 2 -32.92 13.27 -17.30
CA ASN A 2 -31.61 12.88 -16.81
C ASN A 2 -31.50 11.36 -16.71
N GLU A 3 -31.20 10.74 -17.85
CA GLU A 3 -30.63 9.39 -18.00
C GLU A 3 -29.19 9.29 -17.43
N LEU A 4 -28.89 10.03 -16.37
CA LEU A 4 -27.53 10.14 -15.80
C LEU A 4 -27.39 9.43 -14.45
N THR A 5 -28.46 8.89 -13.85
CA THR A 5 -28.40 8.25 -12.52
C THR A 5 -28.73 6.75 -12.51
N ILE A 6 -29.14 6.17 -13.64
CA ILE A 6 -29.48 4.72 -13.75
C ILE A 6 -28.22 3.82 -13.71
N GLY A 7 -27.02 4.42 -13.75
CA GLY A 7 -25.74 3.71 -13.69
C GLY A 7 -24.92 3.95 -12.42
N MET A 8 -25.55 4.35 -11.30
CA MET A 8 -24.83 4.46 -10.02
C MET A 8 -24.60 3.06 -9.44
N GLN A 9 -23.68 2.30 -10.07
CA GLN A 9 -23.14 1.07 -9.50
C GLN A 9 -22.50 1.43 -8.16
N GLU A 10 -23.02 0.83 -7.10
CA GLU A 10 -22.60 1.06 -5.71
C GLU A 10 -21.07 1.11 -5.59
N ALA A 11 -20.57 2.17 -4.95
CA ALA A 11 -19.16 2.29 -4.61
C ALA A 11 -18.73 1.00 -3.88
N ALA A 12 -17.69 0.35 -4.41
CA ALA A 12 -17.17 -0.90 -3.87
C ALA A 12 -17.14 -0.87 -2.34
N PRO A 13 -17.57 -1.95 -1.65
CA PRO A 13 -17.71 -1.90 -0.21
C PRO A 13 -16.34 -1.59 0.40
N ALA A 14 -16.29 -0.60 1.30
CA ALA A 14 -15.06 -0.15 1.97
C ALA A 14 -14.28 -1.30 2.66
N SER A 15 -14.93 -2.43 2.88
CA SER A 15 -14.34 -3.69 3.37
C SER A 15 -13.37 -4.35 2.38
N SER A 16 -13.49 -4.11 1.07
CA SER A 16 -12.62 -4.70 0.05
C SER A 16 -11.24 -4.02 0.01
N LEU A 17 -11.19 -2.70 0.23
CA LEU A 17 -9.93 -1.95 0.39
C LEU A 17 -9.18 -2.37 1.66
N GLN A 18 -9.90 -2.72 2.72
CA GLN A 18 -9.26 -3.16 3.98
C GLN A 18 -8.36 -4.37 3.77
N SER A 19 -8.66 -5.29 2.86
CA SER A 19 -7.80 -6.45 2.59
C SER A 19 -6.46 -6.05 1.96
N LEU A 20 -6.47 -5.05 1.07
CA LEU A 20 -5.26 -4.50 0.43
C LEU A 20 -4.38 -3.74 1.42
N LEU A 21 -4.99 -3.08 2.41
CA LEU A 21 -4.31 -2.36 3.48
C LEU A 21 -3.78 -3.29 4.60
N ARG A 22 -4.40 -4.47 4.81
CA ARG A 22 -4.08 -5.43 5.88
C ARG A 22 -2.90 -6.35 5.56
N LYS A 23 -1.85 -5.84 4.90
CA LYS A 23 -0.62 -6.60 4.69
C LYS A 23 0.64 -5.78 4.96
N THR A 24 0.72 -5.14 6.11
CA THR A 24 2.02 -4.76 6.67
C THR A 24 2.41 -5.77 7.73
N HIS A 25 2.64 -7.02 7.29
CA HIS A 25 3.52 -7.87 8.06
C HIS A 25 4.87 -7.16 7.98
N SER A 26 5.24 -6.41 9.04
CA SER A 26 6.54 -5.74 9.14
C SER A 26 7.59 -6.84 9.13
N GLN A 27 7.92 -7.32 7.92
CA GLN A 27 8.99 -8.26 7.75
C GLN A 27 10.21 -7.59 8.34
N LYS A 28 10.86 -8.28 9.27
CA LYS A 28 12.09 -7.82 9.89
C LYS A 28 13.14 -7.75 8.78
N ILE A 29 13.23 -6.61 8.12
CA ILE A 29 14.23 -6.35 7.10
C ILE A 29 15.59 -6.30 7.78
N GLY A 30 16.56 -7.03 7.24
CA GLY A 30 17.92 -7.03 7.77
C GLY A 30 18.61 -5.68 7.55
N ARG A 31 19.45 -5.24 8.50
CA ARG A 31 20.23 -3.97 8.38
C ARG A 31 21.02 -3.87 7.07
N ASN A 32 21.52 -4.98 6.54
CA ASN A 32 22.36 -5.00 5.34
C ASN A 32 21.59 -5.18 4.02
N GLU A 33 20.28 -5.43 4.08
CA GLU A 33 19.42 -5.64 2.90
C GLU A 33 19.20 -4.33 2.11
N PRO A 34 18.83 -4.40 0.82
CA PRO A 34 18.44 -3.23 0.05
C PRO A 34 17.25 -2.51 0.68
N CYS A 35 17.27 -1.18 0.70
CA CYS A 35 16.24 -0.39 1.34
C CYS A 35 14.94 -0.37 0.50
N PRO A 36 13.76 -0.66 1.09
CA PRO A 36 12.50 -0.76 0.35
C PRO A 36 12.00 0.57 -0.21
N CYS A 37 12.57 1.70 0.22
CA CYS A 37 12.29 3.02 -0.35
C CYS A 37 12.96 3.27 -1.72
N GLN A 38 13.65 2.26 -2.28
CA GLN A 38 14.28 2.31 -3.61
C GLN A 38 15.41 3.36 -3.75
N SER A 39 16.04 3.77 -2.65
CA SER A 39 17.18 4.70 -2.68
C SER A 39 18.48 4.10 -3.24
N GLY A 40 18.52 2.79 -3.49
CA GLY A 40 19.74 2.05 -3.85
C GLY A 40 20.71 1.81 -2.69
N LYS A 41 20.40 2.29 -1.48
CA LYS A 41 21.24 2.11 -0.27
C LYS A 41 20.82 0.89 0.53
N LYS A 42 21.72 0.37 1.37
CA LYS A 42 21.38 -0.63 2.41
C LYS A 42 20.44 -0.01 3.44
N PHE A 43 19.54 -0.80 4.03
CA PHE A 43 18.56 -0.34 5.02
C PHE A 43 19.21 0.45 6.16
N LYS A 44 20.34 -0.04 6.70
CA LYS A 44 21.13 0.61 7.76
C LYS A 44 21.76 1.97 7.40
N LYS A 45 21.76 2.36 6.12
CA LYS A 45 22.35 3.61 5.62
C LYS A 45 21.27 4.53 5.02
N CYS A 46 19.99 4.22 5.22
CA CYS A 46 18.89 4.90 4.55
C CYS A 46 17.71 5.16 5.47
N CYS A 47 16.84 4.17 5.69
CA CYS A 47 15.61 4.33 6.49
C CYS A 47 15.79 3.93 7.96
N MET A 48 16.93 3.32 8.30
CA MET A 48 17.36 3.15 9.68
C MET A 48 18.35 4.27 10.01
N PRO A 49 18.00 5.28 10.83
CA PRO A 49 18.98 6.22 11.38
C PRO A 49 20.02 5.49 12.24
#